data_AF-A0A1V6V8E2-F1
#
_entry.id   AF-A0A1V6V8E2-F1
#
_cell.length_a   1.000
_cell.length_b   1.000
_cell.length_c   1.000
_cell.angle_alpha   90.00
_cell.angle_beta   90.00
_cell.angle_gamma   90.00
#
_symmetry.space_group_name_H-M   'P 1'
#
loop_
_entity.id
_entity.type
_entity.pdbx_description
1 polymer ?
#
loop_
_entity_poly.entity_id
_entity_poly.type
_entity_poly.pdbx_seq_one_letter_code
_entity_poly.pdbx_strand_id
1 'polypeptide(L)'
;MGLDHFPEELIEVILILVDDEQTLLLAQRVCRRWARCIQASRALQQALFYRPLQPALPNTTIPQRNSLLAAKFPYWFPNDDQASRNSLFGAGDMREFLDKSAAWLHPSASWRRMLVQQPPAMSLGWISRQETPIGHISLQQWELSLEEYGGLRMNMLYDLVVKSSDDAAAFFYWRMHWSYPGLESYSISCDPDIQMDRVDYYLEAMMSANAQTDIVLDTWNTAHLGSHIRPVFGKDTWTWDLVLGLRSPMGDVNLDVVYGLRQIKELRSWEVGLASWYMHEMHGDGCGYSPMDDPDL
;
A
#
# COMPACT_ATOMS: atom_id res chain seq x y z
N MET A 1 9.16 -6.66 -47.16
CA MET A 1 9.86 -7.69 -46.34
C MET A 1 9.22 -7.68 -44.97
N GLY A 2 8.68 -8.81 -44.52
CA GLY A 2 8.10 -8.92 -43.17
C GLY A 2 9.19 -8.97 -42.10
N LEU A 3 8.90 -8.45 -40.91
CA LEU A 3 9.80 -8.45 -39.73
C LEU A 3 10.19 -9.88 -39.29
N ASP A 4 9.52 -10.90 -39.82
CA ASP A 4 9.67 -12.33 -39.49
C ASP A 4 11.06 -12.89 -39.84
N HIS A 5 11.78 -12.23 -40.75
CA HIS A 5 13.07 -12.70 -41.28
C HIS A 5 14.29 -12.09 -40.58
N PHE A 6 14.09 -11.15 -39.64
CA PHE A 6 15.23 -10.54 -38.95
C PHE A 6 15.90 -11.53 -37.99
N PRO A 7 17.23 -11.48 -37.81
CA PRO A 7 17.94 -12.16 -36.72
C PRO A 7 17.45 -11.67 -35.35
N GLU A 8 17.59 -12.49 -34.31
CA GLU A 8 17.01 -12.21 -32.97
C GLU A 8 17.62 -10.96 -32.33
N GLU A 9 18.90 -10.70 -32.60
CA GLU A 9 19.66 -9.54 -32.16
C GLU A 9 19.06 -8.23 -32.71
N LEU A 10 18.56 -8.24 -33.96
CA LEU A 10 17.90 -7.08 -34.53
C LEU A 10 16.50 -6.87 -33.95
N ILE A 11 15.77 -7.94 -33.65
CA ILE A 11 14.48 -7.86 -32.97
C ILE A 11 14.69 -7.26 -31.57
N GLU A 12 15.70 -7.73 -30.84
CA GLU A 12 16.05 -7.20 -29.52
C GLU A 12 16.37 -5.70 -29.59
N VAL A 13 17.23 -5.26 -30.51
CA VAL A 13 17.56 -3.83 -30.68
C VAL A 13 16.32 -3.00 -31.02
N ILE A 14 15.47 -3.48 -31.94
CA ILE A 14 14.21 -2.79 -32.29
C ILE A 14 13.34 -2.62 -31.05
N LEU A 15 13.18 -3.68 -30.25
CA LEU A 15 12.36 -3.65 -29.05
C LEU A 15 12.98 -2.77 -27.96
N ILE A 16 14.31 -2.75 -27.79
CA ILE A 16 14.97 -1.85 -26.83
C ILE A 16 14.73 -0.38 -27.19
N LEU A 17 14.64 -0.06 -28.49
CA LEU A 17 14.32 1.29 -28.95
C LEU A 17 12.83 1.67 -28.73
N VAL A 18 11.97 0.70 -28.40
CA VAL A 18 10.59 0.96 -27.96
C VAL A 18 10.64 1.31 -26.47
N ASP A 19 10.79 2.59 -26.17
CA ASP A 19 10.84 3.15 -24.81
C ASP A 19 9.42 3.30 -24.21
N ASP A 20 8.62 2.23 -24.26
CA ASP A 20 7.27 2.16 -23.69
C ASP A 20 6.96 0.75 -23.15
N GLU A 21 6.76 0.63 -21.85
CA GLU A 21 6.56 -0.66 -21.18
C GLU A 21 5.25 -1.34 -21.63
N GLN A 22 4.20 -0.56 -21.90
CA GLN A 22 2.93 -1.10 -22.34
C GLN A 22 3.05 -1.75 -23.72
N THR A 23 3.71 -1.10 -24.67
CA THR A 23 3.96 -1.62 -26.02
C THR A 23 4.84 -2.85 -25.94
N LEU A 24 5.89 -2.86 -25.11
CA LEU A 24 6.74 -4.03 -24.90
C LEU A 24 5.96 -5.23 -24.32
N LEU A 25 5.00 -5.00 -23.42
CA LEU A 25 4.12 -6.07 -22.95
C LEU A 25 3.21 -6.62 -24.05
N LEU A 26 2.62 -5.74 -24.85
CA LEU A 26 1.72 -6.12 -25.94
C LEU A 26 2.48 -6.81 -27.09
N ALA A 27 3.73 -6.44 -27.32
CA ALA A 27 4.64 -7.02 -28.31
C ALA A 27 4.81 -8.54 -28.12
N GLN A 28 4.74 -9.04 -26.87
CA GLN A 28 4.78 -10.48 -26.58
C GLN A 28 3.59 -11.24 -27.18
N ARG A 29 2.48 -10.56 -27.49
CA ARG A 29 1.26 -11.16 -28.05
C ARG A 29 1.23 -11.17 -29.58
N VAL A 30 2.20 -10.53 -30.24
CA VAL A 30 2.30 -10.47 -31.71
C VAL A 30 2.68 -11.83 -32.28
N CYS A 31 3.79 -12.42 -31.79
CA CYS A 31 4.20 -13.76 -32.19
C CYS A 31 5.10 -14.42 -31.12
N ARG A 32 5.26 -15.75 -31.22
CA ARG A 32 6.09 -16.53 -30.27
C ARG A 32 7.56 -16.12 -30.28
N ARG A 33 8.07 -15.63 -31.41
CA ARG A 33 9.47 -15.21 -31.54
C ARG A 33 9.74 -13.94 -30.74
N TRP A 34 8.85 -12.96 -30.83
CA TRP A 34 8.93 -11.71 -30.06
C TRP A 34 8.80 -12.00 -28.56
N ALA A 35 7.84 -12.84 -28.17
CA ALA A 35 7.71 -13.29 -26.78
C ALA A 35 9.01 -13.93 -26.25
N ARG A 36 9.63 -14.84 -27.02
CA ARG A 36 10.89 -15.48 -26.64
C ARG A 36 12.04 -14.47 -26.54
N CYS A 37 12.17 -13.57 -27.50
CA CYS A 37 13.19 -12.52 -27.50
C CYS A 37 13.08 -11.65 -26.25
N ILE A 38 11.87 -11.17 -25.93
CA ILE A 38 11.59 -10.36 -24.74
C ILE A 38 11.92 -11.14 -23.46
N GLN A 39 11.55 -12.42 -23.38
CA GLN A 39 11.79 -13.27 -22.20
C GLN A 39 13.27 -13.61 -21.99
N ALA A 40 14.03 -13.78 -23.07
CA ALA A 40 15.44 -14.14 -23.03
C ALA A 40 16.37 -12.93 -22.82
N SER A 41 15.99 -11.75 -23.33
CA SER A 41 16.79 -10.52 -23.22
C SER A 41 16.76 -9.96 -21.79
N ARG A 42 17.95 -9.85 -21.18
CA ARG A 42 18.08 -9.21 -19.86
C ARG A 42 17.67 -7.73 -19.90
N ALA A 43 18.05 -7.01 -20.96
CA ALA A 43 17.74 -5.58 -21.10
C ALA A 43 16.23 -5.33 -21.20
N LEU A 44 15.52 -6.12 -22.02
CA LEU A 44 14.07 -6.01 -22.14
C LEU A 44 13.34 -6.43 -20.86
N GLN A 45 13.84 -7.45 -20.15
CA GLN A 45 13.29 -7.84 -18.85
C GLN A 45 13.52 -6.76 -17.78
N GLN A 46 14.62 -6.00 -17.83
CA GLN A 46 14.86 -4.85 -16.96
C GLN A 46 13.97 -3.66 -17.34
N ALA A 47 13.80 -3.38 -18.64
CA ALA A 47 12.88 -2.34 -19.13
C ALA A 47 11.42 -2.62 -18.70
N LEU A 48 11.01 -3.89 -18.68
CA LEU A 48 9.70 -4.32 -18.21
C LEU A 48 9.59 -4.48 -16.69
N PHE A 49 10.60 -4.08 -15.92
CA PHE A 49 10.65 -4.22 -14.46
C PHE A 49 10.52 -5.68 -13.97
N TYR A 50 10.77 -6.69 -14.80
CA TYR A 50 10.77 -8.09 -14.37
C TYR A 50 12.08 -8.52 -13.72
N ARG A 51 13.18 -7.90 -14.13
CA ARG A 51 14.51 -8.13 -13.55
C ARG A 51 15.07 -6.85 -12.96
N PRO A 52 15.82 -6.93 -11.85
CA PRO A 52 16.40 -5.76 -11.22
C PRO A 52 17.45 -5.10 -12.12
N LEU A 53 17.35 -3.79 -12.25
CA LEU A 53 18.41 -2.92 -12.75
C LEU A 53 19.25 -2.43 -11.57
N GLN A 54 20.44 -3.01 -11.39
CA GLN A 54 21.38 -2.54 -10.37
C GLN A 54 21.99 -1.21 -10.82
N PRO A 55 22.02 -0.19 -9.95
CA PRO A 55 22.62 1.09 -10.29
C PRO A 55 24.14 0.92 -10.42
N ALA A 56 24.76 1.63 -11.36
CA ALA A 56 26.20 1.62 -11.56
C ALA A 56 26.97 2.21 -10.36
N LEU A 57 26.30 3.06 -9.57
CA LEU A 57 26.83 3.69 -8.37
C LEU A 57 25.76 3.63 -7.26
N PRO A 58 26.10 3.12 -6.05
CA PRO A 58 25.20 3.19 -4.91
C PRO A 58 24.96 4.66 -4.52
N ASN A 59 23.70 5.01 -4.24
CA ASN A 59 23.24 6.29 -3.66
C ASN A 59 23.22 7.53 -4.57
N THR A 60 23.33 7.39 -5.90
CA THR A 60 23.26 8.55 -6.82
C THR A 60 22.08 8.54 -7.78
N THR A 61 21.36 7.42 -7.89
CA THR A 61 20.24 7.28 -8.82
C THR A 61 18.93 7.50 -8.10
N ILE A 62 18.17 8.52 -8.50
CA ILE A 62 16.80 8.73 -8.04
C ILE A 62 15.96 7.52 -8.51
N PRO A 63 15.27 6.80 -7.60
CA PRO A 63 14.45 5.67 -8.00
C PRO A 63 13.35 6.09 -8.98
N GLN A 64 13.30 5.41 -10.13
CA GLN A 64 12.21 5.56 -11.09
C GLN A 64 11.12 4.54 -10.75
N ARG A 65 9.94 5.05 -10.37
CA ARG A 65 8.75 4.21 -10.17
C ARG A 65 8.32 3.59 -11.51
N ASN A 66 7.77 2.39 -11.45
CA ASN A 66 7.23 1.71 -12.62
C ASN A 66 6.01 2.49 -13.16
N SER A 67 6.17 3.20 -14.28
CA SER A 67 5.16 4.08 -14.87
C SER A 67 3.88 3.32 -15.23
N LEU A 68 4.00 2.08 -15.73
CA LEU A 68 2.85 1.25 -16.05
C LEU A 68 2.06 0.88 -14.79
N LEU A 69 2.74 0.48 -13.71
CA LEU A 69 2.08 0.21 -12.44
C LEU A 69 1.47 1.48 -11.85
N ALA A 70 2.19 2.61 -11.88
CA ALA A 70 1.69 3.88 -11.37
C ALA A 70 0.40 4.32 -12.06
N ALA A 71 0.33 4.17 -13.39
CA ALA A 71 -0.87 4.47 -14.16
C ALA A 71 -2.05 3.53 -13.88
N LYS A 72 -1.79 2.28 -13.46
CA LYS A 72 -2.83 1.26 -13.23
C LYS A 72 -3.20 1.07 -11.76
N PHE A 73 -2.33 1.45 -10.82
CA PHE A 73 -2.47 1.25 -9.38
C PHE A 73 -2.24 2.56 -8.62
N PRO A 74 -3.05 3.61 -8.87
CA PRO A 74 -2.78 4.96 -8.37
C PRO A 74 -2.65 5.03 -6.83
N TYR A 75 -3.36 4.18 -6.09
CA TYR A 75 -3.30 4.12 -4.62
C TYR A 75 -1.99 3.56 -4.07
N TRP A 76 -1.31 2.70 -4.84
CA TRP A 76 0.04 2.20 -4.49
C TRP A 76 1.13 3.18 -4.93
N PHE A 77 0.82 4.07 -5.87
CA PHE A 77 1.76 5.01 -6.47
C PHE A 77 1.21 6.45 -6.37
N PRO A 78 1.02 6.98 -5.15
CA PRO A 78 0.53 8.34 -4.98
C PRO A 78 1.49 9.33 -5.65
N ASN A 79 0.94 10.39 -6.26
CA ASN A 79 1.74 11.48 -6.80
C ASN A 79 2.54 12.16 -5.67
N ASP A 80 3.55 12.93 -6.04
CA ASP A 80 4.41 13.62 -5.07
C ASP A 80 3.76 14.83 -4.40
N ASP A 81 2.53 15.19 -4.77
CA ASP A 81 1.79 16.25 -4.11
C ASP A 81 1.22 15.80 -2.76
N GLN A 82 1.11 16.75 -1.84
CA GLN A 82 0.68 16.50 -0.47
C GLN A 82 -0.75 15.92 -0.38
N ALA A 83 -1.64 16.31 -1.30
CA ALA A 83 -3.02 15.83 -1.27
C ALA A 83 -3.07 14.34 -1.64
N SER A 84 -2.33 13.91 -2.67
CA SER A 84 -2.21 12.51 -3.07
C SER A 84 -1.55 11.65 -1.98
N ARG A 85 -0.52 12.18 -1.30
CA ARG A 85 0.15 11.47 -0.18
C ARG A 85 -0.74 11.29 1.06
N ASN A 86 -1.65 12.24 1.27
CA ASN A 86 -2.64 12.17 2.35
C ASN A 86 -3.90 11.40 1.94
N SER A 87 -4.03 10.99 0.67
CA SER A 87 -5.18 10.26 0.19
C SER A 87 -5.20 8.87 0.83
N LEU A 88 -6.27 8.58 1.57
CA LEU A 88 -6.53 7.26 2.14
C LEU A 88 -7.25 6.41 1.10
N PHE A 89 -6.90 5.12 1.05
CA PHE A 89 -7.63 4.16 0.25
C PHE A 89 -8.42 3.23 1.16
N GLY A 90 -9.74 3.33 1.12
CA GLY A 90 -10.67 2.56 1.95
C GLY A 90 -11.37 1.43 1.20
N ALA A 91 -12.38 0.84 1.85
CA ALA A 91 -13.19 -0.24 1.29
C ALA A 91 -13.95 0.20 0.02
N GLY A 92 -14.51 1.41 0.02
CA GLY A 92 -15.27 1.95 -1.11
C GLY A 92 -14.39 2.13 -2.35
N ASP A 93 -13.25 2.78 -2.16
CA ASP A 93 -12.26 2.97 -3.23
C ASP A 93 -11.72 1.62 -3.74
N MET A 94 -11.47 0.66 -2.85
CA MET A 94 -10.97 -0.65 -3.26
C MET A 94 -12.00 -1.41 -4.08
N ARG A 95 -13.27 -1.37 -3.68
CA ARG A 95 -14.33 -1.97 -4.49
C ARG A 95 -14.41 -1.35 -5.88
N GLU A 96 -14.41 -0.01 -5.97
CA GLU A 96 -14.42 0.69 -7.26
C GLU A 96 -13.20 0.31 -8.11
N PHE A 97 -12.03 0.18 -7.48
CA PHE A 97 -10.79 -0.23 -8.14
C PHE A 97 -10.89 -1.65 -8.73
N LEU A 98 -11.38 -2.61 -7.96
CA LEU A 98 -11.52 -4.01 -8.40
C LEU A 98 -12.58 -4.16 -9.49
N ASP A 99 -13.70 -3.43 -9.37
CA ASP A 99 -14.80 -3.45 -10.33
C ASP A 99 -14.38 -2.95 -11.73
N LYS A 100 -13.29 -2.17 -11.82
CA LYS A 100 -12.74 -1.71 -13.11
C LYS A 100 -12.16 -2.83 -13.97
N SER A 101 -11.66 -3.93 -13.39
CA SER A 101 -11.09 -5.03 -14.17
C SER A 101 -10.88 -6.31 -13.37
N ALA A 102 -11.44 -7.41 -13.87
CA ALA A 102 -11.16 -8.76 -13.36
C ALA A 102 -9.67 -9.18 -13.49
N ALA A 103 -8.87 -8.48 -14.31
CA ALA A 103 -7.44 -8.75 -14.44
C ALA A 103 -6.65 -8.45 -13.16
N TRP A 104 -7.18 -7.63 -12.25
CA TRP A 104 -6.60 -7.33 -10.94
C TRP A 104 -6.67 -8.52 -9.98
N LEU A 105 -7.60 -9.44 -10.20
CA LEU A 105 -7.75 -10.64 -9.39
C LEU A 105 -7.01 -11.84 -9.98
N HIS A 106 -6.42 -11.73 -11.17
CA HIS A 106 -5.85 -12.88 -11.85
C HIS A 106 -4.49 -13.31 -11.23
N PRO A 107 -4.33 -14.58 -10.79
CA PRO A 107 -3.11 -15.06 -10.10
C PRO A 107 -1.82 -14.91 -10.91
N SER A 108 -1.91 -15.07 -12.23
CA SER A 108 -0.76 -15.00 -13.15
C SER A 108 -0.68 -13.68 -13.92
N ALA A 109 -1.36 -12.63 -13.43
CA ALA A 109 -1.31 -11.33 -14.08
C ALA A 109 0.13 -10.81 -14.14
N SER A 110 0.48 -10.21 -15.27
CA SER A 110 1.85 -9.81 -15.58
C SER A 110 2.39 -8.76 -14.60
N TRP A 111 1.53 -7.88 -14.07
CA TRP A 111 1.88 -6.85 -13.08
C TRP A 111 2.35 -7.44 -11.75
N ARG A 112 1.86 -8.62 -11.34
CA ARG A 112 2.22 -9.26 -10.06
C ARG A 112 3.73 -9.47 -9.93
N ARG A 113 4.39 -9.77 -11.04
CA ARG A 113 5.83 -10.07 -11.07
C ARG A 113 6.69 -8.84 -11.33
N MET A 114 6.10 -7.67 -11.52
CA MET A 114 6.87 -6.45 -11.81
C MET A 114 7.43 -5.85 -10.52
N LEU A 115 8.67 -5.39 -10.58
CA LEU A 115 9.25 -4.48 -9.59
C LEU A 115 8.47 -3.18 -9.59
N VAL A 116 8.32 -2.60 -8.39
CA VAL A 116 7.58 -1.36 -8.20
C VAL A 116 8.42 -0.13 -8.57
N GLN A 117 9.75 -0.24 -8.51
CA GLN A 117 10.69 0.79 -8.95
C GLN A 117 12.02 0.20 -9.42
N GLN A 118 12.81 1.00 -10.13
CA GLN A 118 14.21 0.73 -10.47
C GLN A 118 15.10 1.95 -10.14
N PRO A 119 16.25 1.79 -9.46
CA PRO A 119 16.75 0.56 -8.82
C PRO A 119 15.74 -0.11 -7.88
N PRO A 120 15.79 -1.44 -7.70
CA PRO A 120 14.81 -2.14 -6.89
C PRO A 120 14.82 -1.63 -5.44
N ALA A 121 13.63 -1.42 -4.87
CA ALA A 121 13.50 -1.20 -3.43
C ALA A 121 13.87 -2.48 -2.68
N MET A 122 14.85 -2.41 -1.79
CA MET A 122 15.42 -3.54 -1.05
C MET A 122 14.87 -3.64 0.37
N SER A 123 14.11 -2.66 0.83
CA SER A 123 13.45 -2.70 2.14
C SER A 123 12.05 -2.10 2.09
N LEU A 124 11.13 -2.72 2.84
CA LEU A 124 9.77 -2.23 3.05
C LEU A 124 9.53 -2.06 4.55
N GLY A 125 9.25 -0.83 4.97
CA GLY A 125 8.68 -0.55 6.29
C GLY A 125 7.19 -0.83 6.26
N TRP A 126 6.67 -1.48 7.29
CA TRP A 126 5.23 -1.68 7.44
C TRP A 126 4.81 -1.20 8.82
N ILE A 127 3.87 -0.27 8.84
CA ILE A 127 3.26 0.24 10.06
C ILE A 127 1.79 -0.20 10.04
N SER A 128 1.37 -0.89 11.10
CA SER A 128 -0.02 -1.26 11.30
C SER A 128 -0.53 -0.64 12.58
N ARG A 129 -1.65 0.06 12.44
CA ARG A 129 -2.42 0.65 13.53
C ARG A 129 -3.71 -0.13 13.66
N GLN A 130 -3.98 -0.62 14.87
CA GLN A 130 -5.24 -1.26 15.21
C GLN A 130 -5.88 -0.57 16.41
N GLU A 131 -7.14 -0.18 16.25
CA GLU A 131 -7.96 0.30 17.35
C GLU A 131 -8.97 -0.77 17.77
N THR A 132 -8.91 -1.13 19.04
CA THR A 132 -9.82 -2.11 19.64
C THR A 132 -11.12 -1.44 20.09
N PRO A 133 -12.24 -2.19 20.18
CA PRO A 133 -13.52 -1.66 20.64
C PRO A 133 -13.50 -1.02 22.03
N ILE A 134 -12.59 -1.46 22.90
CA ILE A 134 -12.39 -0.93 24.25
C ILE A 134 -11.49 0.31 24.29
N GLY A 135 -11.15 0.86 23.13
CA GLY A 135 -10.36 2.08 23.04
C GLY A 135 -8.88 1.87 23.33
N HIS A 136 -8.31 0.71 23.05
CA HIS A 136 -6.86 0.55 23.01
C HIS A 136 -6.36 0.67 21.59
N ILE A 137 -5.32 1.48 21.38
CA ILE A 137 -4.61 1.56 20.11
C ILE A 137 -3.35 0.71 20.23
N SER A 138 -3.23 -0.28 19.36
CA SER A 138 -1.98 -0.99 19.10
C SER A 138 -1.32 -0.37 17.87
N LEU A 139 -0.02 -0.07 17.98
CA LEU A 139 0.82 0.33 16.87
C LEU A 139 1.93 -0.69 16.75
N GLN A 140 2.12 -1.24 15.56
CA GLN A 140 3.16 -2.21 15.28
C GLN A 140 3.98 -1.75 14.08
N GLN A 141 5.30 -1.90 14.19
CA GLN A 141 6.24 -1.56 13.14
C GLN A 141 7.08 -2.77 12.78
N TRP A 142 7.10 -3.10 11.50
CA TRP A 142 7.94 -4.13 10.93
C TRP A 142 8.85 -3.58 9.85
N GLU A 143 9.94 -4.30 9.64
CA GLU A 143 10.83 -4.13 8.50
C GLU A 143 10.93 -5.46 7.75
N LEU A 144 10.76 -5.38 6.45
CA LEU A 144 10.91 -6.49 5.53
C LEU A 144 12.12 -6.24 4.63
N SER A 145 13.15 -7.07 4.79
CA SER A 145 14.28 -7.13 3.86
C SER A 145 13.88 -7.86 2.58
N LEU A 146 14.28 -7.31 1.44
CA LEU A 146 13.91 -7.78 0.11
C LEU A 146 15.10 -8.26 -0.71
N GLU A 147 16.27 -8.44 -0.07
CA GLU A 147 17.51 -8.86 -0.72
C GLU A 147 17.35 -10.22 -1.41
N GLU A 148 16.76 -11.21 -0.74
CA GLU A 148 16.54 -12.55 -1.28
C GLU A 148 15.59 -12.56 -2.49
N TYR A 149 14.70 -11.58 -2.58
CA TYR A 149 13.71 -11.45 -3.65
C TYR A 149 14.22 -10.61 -4.83
N GLY A 150 15.39 -9.96 -4.67
CA GLY A 150 15.94 -9.02 -5.64
C GLY A 150 15.14 -7.73 -5.76
N GLY A 151 14.40 -7.37 -4.72
CA GLY A 151 13.63 -6.14 -4.57
C GLY A 151 12.10 -6.29 -4.55
N LEU A 152 11.42 -5.21 -4.18
CA LEU A 152 9.97 -5.16 -3.97
C LEU A 152 9.20 -5.32 -5.27
N ARG A 153 8.29 -6.30 -5.30
CA ARG A 153 7.37 -6.55 -6.41
C ARG A 153 5.94 -6.17 -6.04
N MET A 154 5.15 -5.86 -7.06
CA MET A 154 3.80 -5.34 -6.88
C MET A 154 2.85 -6.32 -6.18
N ASN A 155 3.00 -7.63 -6.41
CA ASN A 155 2.21 -8.63 -5.69
C ASN A 155 2.39 -8.49 -4.18
N MET A 156 3.60 -8.26 -3.69
CA MET A 156 3.89 -8.21 -2.26
C MET A 156 3.11 -7.07 -1.58
N LEU A 157 3.09 -5.89 -2.20
CA LEU A 157 2.31 -4.75 -1.70
C LEU A 157 0.81 -5.01 -1.79
N TYR A 158 0.35 -5.55 -2.92
CA TYR A 158 -1.06 -5.86 -3.12
C TYR A 158 -1.55 -6.89 -2.09
N ASP A 159 -0.81 -7.98 -1.92
CA ASP A 159 -1.19 -9.10 -1.09
C ASP A 159 -1.07 -8.75 0.42
N LEU A 160 -0.10 -7.89 0.82
CA LEU A 160 -0.02 -7.37 2.19
C LEU A 160 -1.25 -6.55 2.57
N VAL A 161 -1.67 -5.66 1.67
CA VAL A 161 -2.89 -4.86 1.83
C VAL A 161 -4.12 -5.76 1.93
N VAL A 162 -4.23 -6.76 1.07
CA VAL A 162 -5.32 -7.73 1.07
C VAL A 162 -5.38 -8.53 2.37
N LYS A 163 -4.23 -8.99 2.87
CA LYS A 163 -4.19 -9.71 4.15
C LYS A 163 -4.57 -8.81 5.31
N SER A 164 -4.05 -7.59 5.33
CA SER A 164 -4.35 -6.62 6.39
C SER A 164 -5.83 -6.23 6.42
N SER A 165 -6.49 -6.19 5.25
CA SER A 165 -7.93 -5.98 5.18
C SER A 165 -8.75 -7.18 5.61
N ASP A 166 -8.23 -8.40 5.46
CA ASP A 166 -8.87 -9.65 5.91
C ASP A 166 -8.93 -9.77 7.43
N ASP A 167 -7.88 -9.28 8.11
CA ASP A 167 -7.81 -9.25 9.57
C ASP A 167 -8.59 -8.06 10.17
N ALA A 168 -9.13 -7.15 9.35
CA ALA A 168 -9.80 -5.95 9.83
C ALA A 168 -11.26 -6.21 10.25
N ALA A 169 -11.64 -5.64 11.40
CA ALA A 169 -12.96 -5.88 11.99
C ALA A 169 -14.13 -5.19 11.26
N ALA A 170 -13.93 -3.96 10.77
CA ALA A 170 -14.99 -3.18 10.12
C ALA A 170 -14.47 -2.11 9.15
N PHE A 171 -13.55 -1.27 9.62
CA PHE A 171 -12.95 -0.20 8.82
C PHE A 171 -11.48 -0.51 8.62
N PHE A 172 -11.01 -0.42 7.37
CA PHE A 172 -9.60 -0.57 7.05
C PHE A 172 -9.22 0.36 5.91
N TYR A 173 -8.06 0.99 6.10
CA TYR A 173 -7.47 1.94 5.19
C TYR A 173 -5.97 1.70 5.12
N TRP A 174 -5.37 2.16 4.04
CA TRP A 174 -3.93 2.18 3.92
C TRP A 174 -3.48 3.27 2.96
N ARG A 175 -2.16 3.49 2.95
CA ARG A 175 -1.47 4.40 2.05
C ARG A 175 0.00 3.99 1.90
N MET A 176 0.62 4.48 0.82
CA MET A 176 2.06 4.30 0.59
C MET A 176 2.81 5.60 0.79
N HIS A 177 3.98 5.49 1.39
CA HIS A 177 4.99 6.55 1.43
C HIS A 177 6.23 6.06 0.68
N TRP A 178 6.64 6.81 -0.32
CA TRP A 178 7.82 6.52 -1.12
C TRP A 178 8.94 7.44 -0.66
N SER A 179 10.08 6.87 -0.22
CA SER A 179 11.11 7.64 0.46
C SER A 179 12.02 8.40 -0.52
N TYR A 180 11.52 9.36 -1.31
CA TYR A 180 12.44 10.31 -1.97
C TYR A 180 11.82 11.64 -2.48
N PRO A 181 12.48 12.80 -2.22
CA PRO A 181 13.37 13.03 -1.09
C PRO A 181 12.56 12.95 0.21
N GLY A 182 13.18 12.49 1.30
CA GLY A 182 12.54 12.00 2.53
C GLY A 182 11.24 12.67 2.96
N LEU A 183 10.29 11.86 3.44
CA LEU A 183 9.01 12.30 3.97
C LEU A 183 9.23 13.36 5.07
N GLU A 184 8.73 14.57 4.85
CA GLU A 184 8.79 15.64 5.85
C GLU A 184 7.71 15.41 6.91
N SER A 185 7.99 15.70 8.18
CA SER A 185 7.10 15.35 9.31
C SER A 185 5.68 15.91 9.16
N TYR A 186 5.54 17.11 8.62
CA TYR A 186 4.23 17.74 8.35
C TYR A 186 3.49 17.13 7.15
N SER A 187 4.15 16.30 6.35
CA SER A 187 3.54 15.58 5.24
C SER A 187 2.79 14.33 5.68
N ILE A 188 2.92 13.93 6.94
CA ILE A 188 2.24 12.77 7.52
C ILE A 188 0.94 13.28 8.16
N SER A 189 -0.18 13.23 7.43
CA SER A 189 -1.48 13.38 8.08
C SER A 189 -1.79 12.15 8.93
N CYS A 190 -2.34 12.32 10.13
CA CYS A 190 -2.81 11.23 10.97
C CYS A 190 -4.26 10.81 10.67
N ASP A 191 -4.84 11.32 9.58
CA ASP A 191 -6.22 11.06 9.22
C ASP A 191 -6.48 9.58 8.88
N PRO A 192 -7.65 9.04 9.26
CA PRO A 192 -8.65 9.60 10.16
C PRO A 192 -8.17 9.49 11.61
N ASP A 193 -7.84 10.66 12.15
CA ASP A 193 -7.61 10.99 13.54
C ASP A 193 -6.77 10.02 14.38
N ILE A 194 -5.51 10.40 14.59
CA ILE A 194 -4.88 10.16 15.89
C ILE A 194 -5.32 11.34 16.75
N GLN A 195 -6.00 11.03 17.86
CA GLN A 195 -6.21 12.00 18.93
C GLN A 195 -4.91 12.79 19.12
N MET A 196 -4.99 14.12 19.00
CA MET A 196 -3.80 15.00 18.83
C MET A 196 -2.71 14.79 19.89
N ASP A 197 -3.03 14.19 21.04
CA ASP A 197 -2.12 13.88 22.15
C ASP A 197 -1.15 12.70 21.87
N ARG A 198 -1.37 11.90 20.82
CA ARG A 198 -0.56 10.69 20.52
C ARG A 198 0.13 10.71 19.17
N VAL A 199 0.11 11.87 18.51
CA VAL A 199 0.79 12.12 17.23
C VAL A 199 2.27 11.76 17.32
N ASP A 200 2.92 12.00 18.46
CA ASP A 200 4.36 11.81 18.62
C ASP A 200 4.81 10.35 18.45
N TYR A 201 4.10 9.36 19.02
CA TYR A 201 4.47 7.95 18.89
C TYR A 201 4.36 7.45 17.46
N TYR A 202 3.28 7.82 16.79
CA TYR A 202 3.04 7.45 15.41
C TYR A 202 4.02 8.15 14.47
N LEU A 203 4.23 9.46 14.67
CA LEU A 203 5.17 10.24 13.89
C LEU A 203 6.59 9.69 14.06
N GLU A 204 7.00 9.31 15.27
CA GLU A 204 8.30 8.68 15.52
C GLU A 204 8.43 7.35 14.75
N ALA A 205 7.42 6.48 14.81
CA ALA A 205 7.42 5.22 14.08
C ALA A 205 7.51 5.43 12.56
N MET A 206 6.69 6.33 12.01
CA MET A 206 6.67 6.70 10.60
C MET A 206 8.01 7.30 10.13
N MET A 207 8.56 8.26 10.89
CA MET A 207 9.85 8.87 10.58
C MET A 207 10.98 7.84 10.67
N SER A 208 10.95 6.95 11.68
CA SER A 208 11.92 5.87 11.82
C SER A 208 11.84 4.89 10.65
N ALA A 209 10.64 4.47 10.23
CA ALA A 209 10.47 3.58 9.10
C ALA A 209 10.92 4.23 7.79
N ASN A 210 10.51 5.48 7.54
CA ASN A 210 10.90 6.22 6.33
C ASN A 210 12.41 6.52 6.27
N ALA A 211 13.08 6.66 7.41
CA ALA A 211 14.54 6.84 7.45
C ALA A 211 15.33 5.55 7.19
N GLN A 212 14.72 4.38 7.43
CA GLN A 212 15.39 3.08 7.40
C GLN A 212 15.01 2.23 6.18
N THR A 213 13.91 2.58 5.51
CA THR A 213 13.34 1.77 4.42
C THR A 213 13.07 2.57 3.17
N ASP A 214 13.12 1.92 2.01
CA ASP A 214 12.92 2.57 0.71
C ASP A 214 11.45 2.97 0.47
N ILE A 215 10.53 2.23 1.07
CA ILE A 215 9.09 2.39 0.92
C ILE A 215 8.46 2.06 2.28
N VAL A 216 7.44 2.81 2.68
CA VAL A 216 6.63 2.52 3.87
C VAL A 216 5.19 2.27 3.47
N LEU A 217 4.66 1.10 3.85
CA LEU A 217 3.25 0.78 3.84
C LEU A 217 2.67 1.16 5.22
N ASP A 218 1.65 2.02 5.22
CA ASP A 218 0.93 2.39 6.42
C ASP A 218 -0.50 1.85 6.33
N THR A 219 -0.89 1.05 7.31
CA THR A 219 -2.19 0.37 7.38
C THR A 219 -2.88 0.71 8.68
N TRP A 220 -4.20 0.86 8.61
CA TRP A 220 -5.01 1.19 9.77
C TRP A 220 -6.31 0.42 9.73
N ASN A 221 -6.69 -0.19 10.86
CA ASN A 221 -8.02 -0.72 11.08
C ASN A 221 -8.63 -0.23 12.39
N THR A 222 -9.96 -0.13 12.39
CA THR A 222 -10.74 0.16 13.60
C THR A 222 -12.08 -0.54 13.54
N ALA A 223 -12.60 -0.91 14.71
CA ALA A 223 -13.96 -1.41 14.85
C ALA A 223 -15.00 -0.27 14.82
N HIS A 224 -14.60 0.95 15.21
CA HIS A 224 -15.49 2.07 15.43
C HIS A 224 -14.86 3.39 14.96
N LEU A 225 -15.63 4.20 14.23
CA LEU A 225 -15.20 5.56 13.88
C LEU A 225 -15.72 6.56 14.91
N GLY A 226 -14.85 7.48 15.33
CA GLY A 226 -15.24 8.62 16.15
C GLY A 226 -16.34 9.45 15.49
N SER A 227 -17.19 10.08 16.30
CA SER A 227 -18.36 10.86 15.85
C SER A 227 -18.00 11.95 14.83
N HIS A 228 -16.82 12.55 14.97
CA HIS A 228 -16.33 13.64 14.12
C HIS A 228 -15.85 13.17 12.73
N ILE A 229 -15.29 11.96 12.60
CA ILE A 229 -14.81 11.40 11.31
C ILE A 229 -15.87 10.54 10.60
N ARG A 230 -16.87 10.06 11.33
CA ARG A 230 -17.95 9.23 10.79
C ARG A 230 -18.71 9.84 9.59
N PRO A 231 -18.97 11.16 9.49
CA PRO A 231 -19.61 11.74 8.31
C PRO A 231 -18.80 11.58 7.01
N VAL A 232 -17.47 11.55 7.13
CA VAL A 232 -16.54 11.43 6.00
C VAL A 232 -16.29 9.98 5.65
N PHE A 233 -15.97 9.16 6.67
CA PHE A 233 -15.44 7.80 6.50
C PHE A 233 -16.45 6.69 6.78
N GLY A 234 -17.61 7.00 7.37
CA GLY A 234 -18.57 6.01 7.85
C GLY A 234 -19.26 5.16 6.78
N LYS A 235 -19.03 5.46 5.49
CA LYS A 235 -19.53 4.68 4.36
C LYS A 235 -18.55 3.61 3.89
N ASP A 236 -17.27 3.68 4.28
CA ASP A 236 -16.22 2.75 3.85
C ASP A 236 -16.10 1.53 4.77
N THR A 237 -17.25 0.92 5.11
CA THR A 237 -17.26 -0.34 5.86
C THR A 237 -16.90 -1.50 4.94
N TRP A 238 -16.01 -2.38 5.40
CA TRP A 238 -15.67 -3.61 4.71
C TRP A 238 -16.85 -4.59 4.72
N THR A 239 -17.08 -5.24 3.57
CA THR A 239 -18.01 -6.37 3.48
C THR A 239 -17.21 -7.65 3.35
N TRP A 240 -17.69 -8.74 3.96
CA TRP A 240 -17.02 -10.05 3.90
C TRP A 240 -16.77 -10.51 2.45
N ASP A 241 -17.69 -10.20 1.53
CA ASP A 241 -17.56 -10.56 0.12
C ASP A 241 -16.41 -9.83 -0.59
N LEU A 242 -16.16 -8.56 -0.25
CA LEU A 242 -15.03 -7.79 -0.79
C LEU A 242 -13.70 -8.38 -0.33
N VAL A 243 -13.61 -8.74 0.95
CA VAL A 243 -12.42 -9.38 1.53
C VAL A 243 -12.15 -10.74 0.89
N LEU A 244 -13.18 -11.57 0.71
CA LEU A 244 -13.05 -12.87 0.03
C LEU A 244 -12.66 -12.73 -1.44
N GLY A 245 -13.20 -11.73 -2.15
CA GLY A 245 -12.86 -11.47 -3.55
C GLY A 245 -11.40 -11.10 -3.77
N LEU A 246 -10.73 -10.55 -2.76
CA LEU A 246 -9.32 -10.20 -2.79
C LEU A 246 -8.39 -11.39 -2.56
N ARG A 247 -8.88 -12.49 -1.99
CA ARG A 247 -8.12 -13.73 -1.73
C ARG A 247 -7.88 -14.50 -3.03
N SER A 248 -7.05 -13.96 -3.91
CA SER A 248 -6.44 -14.77 -4.96
C SER A 248 -5.07 -15.25 -4.48
N PRO A 249 -4.84 -16.57 -4.36
CA PRO A 249 -3.51 -17.08 -4.07
C PRO A 249 -2.54 -16.66 -5.17
N MET A 250 -1.28 -16.49 -4.81
CA MET A 250 -0.23 -16.26 -5.77
C MET A 250 -0.11 -17.45 -6.70
N GLY A 251 0.00 -17.20 -8.01
CA GLY A 251 0.44 -18.24 -8.95
C GLY A 251 1.91 -18.64 -8.77
N ASP A 252 2.64 -18.03 -7.83
CA ASP A 252 4.09 -18.19 -7.64
C ASP A 252 4.45 -18.25 -6.14
N VAL A 253 4.36 -19.46 -5.55
CA VAL A 253 4.53 -19.72 -4.10
C VAL A 253 5.86 -19.23 -3.51
N ASN A 254 6.90 -19.03 -4.33
CA ASN A 254 8.23 -18.61 -3.88
C ASN A 254 8.35 -17.12 -3.55
N LEU A 255 7.44 -16.29 -4.07
CA LEU A 255 7.41 -14.84 -3.83
C LEU A 255 6.38 -14.45 -2.77
N ASP A 256 5.78 -15.43 -2.11
CA ASP A 256 4.67 -15.25 -1.20
C ASP A 256 5.14 -14.89 0.20
N VAL A 257 5.69 -13.68 0.32
CA VAL A 257 6.18 -13.13 1.59
C VAL A 257 5.06 -12.98 2.63
N VAL A 258 3.82 -12.84 2.15
CA VAL A 258 2.61 -12.67 2.95
C VAL A 258 2.24 -13.97 3.68
N TYR A 259 2.52 -15.14 3.07
CA TYR A 259 2.45 -16.45 3.75
C TYR A 259 3.79 -16.85 4.41
N GLY A 260 4.91 -16.38 3.88
CA GLY A 260 6.27 -16.54 4.38
C GLY A 260 6.66 -15.55 5.47
N LEU A 261 5.76 -15.24 6.43
CA LEU A 261 5.95 -14.31 7.57
C LEU A 261 7.22 -14.55 8.42
N ARG A 262 7.99 -15.60 8.14
CA ARG A 262 9.15 -16.06 8.91
C ARG A 262 10.34 -15.09 8.91
N GLN A 263 10.38 -14.11 8.01
CA GLN A 263 11.48 -13.14 7.89
C GLN A 263 11.09 -11.70 8.28
N ILE A 264 9.82 -11.44 8.59
CA ILE A 264 9.41 -10.12 9.03
C ILE A 264 9.99 -9.88 10.43
N LYS A 265 10.79 -8.82 10.58
CA LYS A 265 11.32 -8.42 11.87
C LYS A 265 10.40 -7.38 12.47
N GLU A 266 9.69 -7.75 13.54
CA GLU A 266 9.00 -6.78 14.38
C GLU A 266 10.05 -5.93 15.10
N LEU A 267 10.03 -4.63 14.83
CA LEU A 267 10.99 -3.68 15.39
C LEU A 267 10.48 -3.12 16.71
N ARG A 268 9.19 -2.75 16.72
CA ARG A 268 8.56 -2.06 17.85
C ARG A 268 7.06 -2.38 17.89
N SER A 269 6.54 -2.45 19.10
CA SER A 269 5.11 -2.58 19.38
C SER A 269 4.77 -1.68 20.56
N TRP A 270 3.66 -0.97 20.45
CA TRP A 270 3.14 -0.08 21.47
C TRP A 270 1.67 -0.36 21.68
N GLU A 271 1.24 -0.35 22.94
CA GLU A 271 -0.17 -0.37 23.31
C GLU A 271 -0.49 0.86 24.13
N VAL A 272 -1.48 1.64 23.71
CA VAL A 272 -1.89 2.86 24.41
C VAL A 272 -3.39 2.83 24.65
N GLY A 273 -3.81 2.76 25.91
CA GLY A 273 -5.23 2.78 26.30
C GLY A 273 -5.80 4.20 26.28
N LEU A 274 -6.98 4.41 25.68
CA LEU A 274 -7.70 5.67 25.69
C LEU A 274 -8.17 5.96 27.13
N ALA A 275 -7.63 7.00 27.75
CA ALA A 275 -8.16 7.47 29.03
C ALA A 275 -9.54 8.12 28.78
N SER A 276 -10.61 7.33 28.99
CA SER A 276 -11.97 7.76 29.35
C SER A 276 -12.49 9.10 28.76
N TRP A 277 -12.92 9.08 27.51
CA TRP A 277 -13.83 10.11 26.96
C TRP A 277 -15.30 9.64 26.90
N TYR A 278 -15.56 8.34 27.04
CA TYR A 278 -16.90 7.73 26.95
C TYR A 278 -17.86 8.08 28.09
N MET A 279 -17.40 8.78 29.15
CA MET A 279 -18.26 9.18 30.27
C MET A 279 -18.93 10.55 30.09
N HIS A 280 -18.59 11.33 29.06
CA HIS A 280 -19.17 12.68 28.89
C HIS A 280 -20.29 12.76 27.85
N GLU A 281 -20.29 11.92 26.81
CA GLU A 281 -21.36 11.95 25.78
C GLU A 281 -22.67 11.25 26.21
N MET A 282 -22.67 10.47 27.29
CA MET A 282 -23.88 9.80 27.82
C MET A 282 -24.62 10.60 28.92
N HIS A 283 -24.13 11.79 29.28
CA HIS A 283 -24.76 12.68 30.27
C HIS A 283 -25.23 14.03 29.69
N GLY A 284 -25.60 14.03 28.41
CA GLY A 284 -26.34 15.12 27.77
C GLY A 284 -27.78 14.72 27.50
N ASP A 285 -28.58 14.56 28.55
CA ASP A 285 -30.04 14.82 28.60
C ASP A 285 -30.59 14.41 29.98
N GLY A 286 -30.10 15.07 31.02
CA GLY A 286 -30.82 15.15 32.28
C GLY A 286 -31.71 16.39 32.24
N CYS A 287 -32.98 16.23 31.89
CA CYS A 287 -33.98 17.29 32.08
C CYS A 287 -33.96 17.74 33.55
N GLY A 288 -33.34 18.89 33.81
CA GLY A 288 -33.37 19.55 35.09
C GLY A 288 -34.77 20.10 35.35
N TYR A 289 -35.56 19.39 36.14
CA TYR A 289 -36.69 19.99 36.85
C TYR A 289 -36.13 20.90 37.95
N SER A 290 -36.23 22.22 37.76
CA SER A 290 -36.05 23.20 38.82
C SER A 290 -37.25 23.13 39.79
N PRO A 291 -37.05 23.06 41.11
CA PRO A 291 -38.09 23.37 42.08
C PRO A 291 -38.25 24.90 42.14
N MET A 292 -39.45 25.40 41.87
CA MET A 292 -39.83 26.78 42.19
C MET A 292 -40.05 26.86 43.71
N ASP A 293 -39.30 27.75 44.36
CA ASP A 293 -39.58 28.23 45.70
C ASP A 293 -40.92 29.00 45.71
N ASP A 294 -41.85 28.56 46.55
CA ASP A 294 -43.13 29.21 46.82
C ASP A 294 -43.00 29.98 48.14
N PRO A 295 -43.12 31.33 48.17
CA PRO A 295 -43.14 32.08 49.41
C PRO A 295 -44.59 32.40 49.78
N ASP A 296 -45.16 31.66 50.73
CA ASP A 296 -46.29 32.13 51.56
C ASP A 296 -46.43 31.22 52.80
N LEU A 297 -45.86 31.69 53.94
CA LEU A 297 -46.34 31.55 55.33
C LEU A 297 -45.38 32.24 56.31
#